data_AF-A0A947XVI9-F1
#
_entry.id   AF-A0A947XVI9-F1
#
_cell.length_a   1.000
_cell.length_b   1.000
_cell.length_c   1.000
_cell.angle_alpha   90.00
_cell.angle_beta   90.00
_cell.angle_gamma   90.00
#
_symmetry.space_group_name_H-M   'P 1'
#
loop_
_entity.id
_entity.type
_entity.pdbx_description
1 polymer ?
#
loop_
_entity_poly.entity_id
_entity_poly.type
_entity_poly.pdbx_seq_one_letter_code
_entity_poly.pdbx_strand_id
1 'polypeptide(L)'
;MNCLLSAWDSHESELRAWLRGRLGNPHDAEDMLQDLFLKSMRQDKQFCEIANARAWLFEVARNALADRLRLKKDQVELPDDLAAEHEETPAVESLAACLPRALSELSEEDRDAITRCDLEGMSQEDYARLKGITLPGAKSRVQRARKRLREHLNDACQVKLNAAGKVCCFVPRGGQS
;
A
#
# COMPACT_ATOMS: atom_id res chain seq x y z
N MET A 1 6.88 18.49 -18.10
CA MET A 1 5.84 17.91 -18.99
C MET A 1 6.40 17.24 -20.24
N ASN A 2 7.25 17.89 -21.06
CA ASN A 2 7.76 17.26 -22.30
C ASN A 2 8.58 15.97 -22.10
N CYS A 3 9.35 15.88 -21.01
CA CYS A 3 10.19 14.69 -20.72
C CYS A 3 9.36 13.41 -20.47
N LEU A 4 8.21 13.55 -19.79
CA LEU A 4 7.34 12.43 -19.43
C LEU A 4 6.65 11.91 -20.69
N LEU A 5 6.07 12.82 -21.47
CA LEU A 5 5.40 12.45 -22.72
C LEU A 5 6.38 11.78 -23.69
N SER A 6 7.61 12.28 -23.82
CA SER A 6 8.62 11.64 -24.67
C SER A 6 9.05 10.25 -24.16
N ALA A 7 9.24 10.10 -22.85
CA ALA A 7 9.61 8.82 -22.26
C ALA A 7 8.45 7.81 -22.34
N TRP A 8 7.22 8.28 -22.15
CA TRP A 8 6.02 7.47 -22.24
C TRP A 8 5.80 6.97 -23.66
N ASP A 9 5.81 7.87 -24.66
CA ASP A 9 5.66 7.53 -26.08
C ASP A 9 6.72 6.50 -26.53
N SER A 10 7.94 6.62 -26.02
CA SER A 10 9.05 5.70 -26.32
C SER A 10 8.89 4.29 -25.72
N HIS A 11 8.08 4.12 -24.67
CA HIS A 11 8.06 2.88 -23.88
C HIS A 11 6.66 2.28 -23.66
N GLU A 12 5.59 3.01 -23.96
CA GLU A 12 4.20 2.58 -23.78
C GLU A 12 3.91 1.26 -24.49
N SER A 13 4.33 1.13 -25.75
CA SER A 13 4.08 -0.07 -26.56
C SER A 13 4.72 -1.33 -25.97
N GLU A 14 5.92 -1.20 -25.42
CA GLU A 14 6.65 -2.28 -24.75
C GLU A 14 6.00 -2.63 -23.40
N LEU A 15 5.61 -1.63 -22.61
CA LEU A 15 4.87 -1.80 -21.36
C LEU A 15 3.53 -2.50 -21.59
N ARG A 16 2.80 -2.10 -22.64
CA ARG A 16 1.55 -2.72 -23.07
C ARG A 16 1.72 -4.18 -23.42
N ALA A 17 2.72 -4.50 -24.25
CA ALA A 17 3.01 -5.88 -24.61
C ALA A 17 3.36 -6.72 -23.38
N TRP A 18 4.17 -6.16 -22.47
CA TRP A 18 4.55 -6.83 -21.22
C TRP A 18 3.35 -7.06 -20.30
N LEU A 19 2.48 -6.06 -20.10
CA LEU A 19 1.28 -6.18 -19.27
C LEU A 19 0.28 -7.19 -19.85
N ARG A 20 0.04 -7.18 -21.16
CA ARG A 20 -0.81 -8.19 -21.83
C ARG A 20 -0.27 -9.61 -21.66
N GLY A 21 1.05 -9.79 -21.62
CA GLY A 21 1.65 -11.10 -21.34
C GLY A 21 1.46 -11.58 -19.88
N ARG A 22 1.15 -10.66 -18.96
CA ARG A 22 0.96 -10.94 -17.53
C ARG A 22 -0.51 -10.99 -17.11
N LEU A 23 -1.35 -10.21 -17.78
CA LEU A 23 -2.76 -10.07 -17.52
C LEU A 23 -3.50 -10.81 -18.63
N GLY A 24 -4.20 -11.89 -18.29
CA GLY A 24 -4.94 -12.69 -19.27
C GLY A 24 -6.09 -11.95 -19.97
N ASN A 25 -6.46 -10.76 -19.50
CA ASN A 25 -7.48 -9.90 -20.10
C ASN A 25 -6.82 -8.63 -20.70
N PRO A 26 -7.01 -8.33 -22.00
CA PRO A 26 -6.53 -7.10 -22.64
C PRO A 26 -7.03 -5.81 -21.99
N HIS A 27 -8.26 -5.77 -21.45
CA HIS A 27 -8.80 -4.59 -20.78
C HIS A 27 -8.06 -4.27 -19.49
N ASP A 28 -7.77 -5.29 -18.68
CA ASP A 28 -6.97 -5.14 -17.46
C ASP A 28 -5.59 -4.51 -17.75
N ALA A 29 -5.00 -4.84 -18.90
CA ALA A 29 -3.71 -4.30 -19.30
C ALA A 29 -3.77 -2.81 -19.67
N GLU A 30 -4.85 -2.36 -20.33
CA GLU A 30 -5.02 -0.93 -20.65
C GLU A 30 -5.38 -0.10 -19.42
N ASP A 31 -6.21 -0.62 -18.51
CA ASP A 31 -6.51 0.05 -17.24
C ASP A 31 -5.21 0.26 -16.43
N MET A 32 -4.38 -0.77 -16.34
CA MET A 32 -3.09 -0.66 -15.65
C MET A 32 -2.14 0.33 -16.31
N LEU A 33 -2.13 0.40 -17.65
CA LEU A 33 -1.37 1.41 -18.38
C LEU A 33 -1.84 2.82 -18.06
N GLN A 34 -3.14 3.03 -18.00
CA GLN A 34 -3.73 4.32 -17.66
C GLN A 34 -3.35 4.74 -16.23
N ASP A 35 -3.45 3.83 -15.27
CA ASP A 35 -3.02 4.06 -13.89
C ASP A 35 -1.53 4.41 -13.78
N LEU A 36 -0.68 3.69 -14.53
CA LEU A 36 0.75 3.95 -14.59
C LEU A 36 1.04 5.34 -15.15
N PHE A 37 0.32 5.76 -16.19
CA PHE A 37 0.47 7.09 -16.76
C PHE A 37 0.11 8.17 -15.73
N LEU A 38 -1.04 8.03 -15.05
CA LEU A 38 -1.48 8.95 -14.02
C LEU A 38 -0.51 9.03 -12.85
N LYS A 39 0.06 7.90 -12.40
CA LYS A 39 1.11 7.86 -11.37
C LYS A 39 2.38 8.59 -11.82
N SER A 40 2.76 8.40 -13.08
CA SER A 40 3.93 9.07 -13.67
C SER A 40 3.70 10.58 -13.79
N MET A 41 2.48 11.02 -14.13
CA MET A 41 2.11 12.44 -14.14
C MET A 41 2.16 13.06 -12.74
N ARG A 42 1.76 12.34 -11.68
CA ARG A 42 1.81 12.83 -10.29
C ARG A 42 3.23 13.06 -9.76
N GLN A 43 4.23 12.42 -10.36
CA GLN A 43 5.65 12.68 -10.06
C GLN A 43 6.14 14.03 -10.64
N ASP A 44 5.42 14.60 -11.59
CA ASP A 44 5.68 15.91 -12.22
C ASP A 44 7.17 16.13 -12.55
N LYS A 45 7.83 17.11 -11.91
CA LYS A 45 9.24 17.46 -12.20
C LYS A 45 10.23 16.37 -11.79
N GLN A 46 9.92 15.58 -10.76
CA GLN A 46 10.81 14.53 -10.25
C GLN A 46 11.01 13.41 -11.29
N PHE A 47 10.02 13.20 -12.16
CA PHE A 47 10.16 12.23 -13.24
C PHE A 47 11.30 12.59 -14.20
N CYS A 48 11.48 13.88 -14.52
CA CYS A 48 12.53 14.32 -15.43
C CYS A 48 13.95 14.17 -14.85
N GLU A 49 14.07 13.99 -13.53
CA GLU A 49 15.36 13.79 -12.85
C GLU A 49 15.78 12.30 -12.83
N ILE A 50 14.89 11.40 -13.27
CA ILE A 50 15.16 9.96 -13.31
C ILE A 50 16.13 9.65 -14.45
N ALA A 51 17.30 9.11 -14.09
CA ALA A 51 18.35 8.76 -15.05
C ALA A 51 17.92 7.69 -16.08
N ASN A 52 17.01 6.78 -15.71
CA ASN A 52 16.49 5.74 -16.60
C ASN A 52 14.96 5.61 -16.47
N ALA A 53 14.25 6.42 -17.24
CA ALA A 53 12.78 6.44 -17.25
C ALA A 53 12.17 5.06 -17.58
N ARG A 54 12.77 4.30 -18.51
CA ARG A 54 12.30 2.94 -18.84
C ARG A 54 12.37 2.02 -17.62
N ALA A 55 13.51 1.95 -16.95
CA ALA A 55 13.68 1.09 -15.78
C ALA A 55 12.65 1.41 -14.69
N TRP A 56 12.44 2.70 -14.43
CA TRP A 56 11.45 3.18 -13.47
C TRP A 56 10.02 2.81 -13.86
N LEU A 57 9.61 3.05 -15.11
CA LEU A 57 8.25 2.70 -15.58
C LEU A 57 7.95 1.20 -15.41
N PHE A 58 8.91 0.34 -15.74
CA PHE A 58 8.78 -1.11 -15.53
C PHE A 58 8.81 -1.52 -14.06
N GLU A 59 9.50 -0.78 -13.19
CA GLU A 59 9.49 -1.00 -11.75
C GLU A 59 8.12 -0.66 -11.14
N VAL A 60 7.57 0.51 -11.47
CA VAL A 60 6.23 0.91 -11.03
C VAL A 60 5.17 -0.06 -11.58
N ALA A 61 5.30 -0.51 -12.83
CA ALA A 61 4.40 -1.50 -13.41
C ALA A 61 4.44 -2.85 -12.69
N ARG A 62 5.62 -3.34 -12.31
CA ARG A 62 5.76 -4.58 -11.53
C ARG A 62 5.14 -4.45 -10.14
N ASN A 63 5.36 -3.33 -9.46
CA ASN A 63 4.78 -3.09 -8.13
C ASN A 63 3.25 -3.03 -8.21
N ALA A 64 2.71 -2.27 -9.17
CA ALA A 64 1.27 -2.19 -9.40
C ALA A 64 0.65 -3.57 -9.75
N LEU A 65 1.35 -4.39 -10.53
CA LEU A 65 0.91 -5.74 -10.87
C LEU A 65 0.92 -6.65 -9.63
N ALA A 66 1.99 -6.60 -8.83
CA ALA A 66 2.09 -7.38 -7.60
C ALA A 66 1.00 -7.01 -6.60
N ASP A 67 0.72 -5.71 -6.43
CA ASP A 67 -0.37 -5.22 -5.60
C ASP A 67 -1.72 -5.73 -6.11
N ARG A 68 -1.99 -5.58 -7.42
CA ARG A 68 -3.23 -6.08 -8.04
C ARG A 68 -3.40 -7.58 -7.84
N LEU A 69 -2.36 -8.38 -8.09
CA LEU A 69 -2.41 -9.84 -7.89
C LEU A 69 -2.56 -10.23 -6.41
N ARG A 70 -2.02 -9.45 -5.48
CA ARG A 70 -2.21 -9.64 -4.04
C ARG A 70 -3.65 -9.33 -3.60
N LEU A 71 -4.31 -8.35 -4.22
CA LEU A 71 -5.72 -8.03 -3.99
C LEU A 71 -6.69 -8.94 -4.76
N LYS A 72 -6.29 -9.53 -5.89
CA LYS A 72 -7.08 -10.48 -6.70
C LYS A 72 -7.19 -11.87 -6.03
N LYS A 73 -7.64 -11.92 -4.77
CA LYS A 73 -8.25 -13.13 -4.20
C LYS A 73 -9.70 -13.19 -4.66
N ASP A 74 -10.02 -14.24 -5.42
CA ASP A 74 -11.32 -14.67 -5.94
C ASP A 74 -12.32 -13.56 -6.28
N GLN A 75 -12.24 -13.07 -7.52
CA GLN A 75 -13.39 -12.42 -8.14
C GLN A 75 -14.37 -13.52 -8.56
N VAL A 76 -15.47 -13.65 -7.84
CA VAL A 76 -16.62 -14.49 -8.22
C VAL A 76 -17.54 -13.63 -9.07
N GLU A 77 -18.08 -14.18 -10.17
CA GLU A 77 -19.14 -13.51 -10.93
C GLU A 77 -20.34 -13.27 -10.02
N LEU A 78 -20.80 -12.01 -9.96
CA LEU A 78 -21.94 -11.60 -9.15
C LEU A 78 -23.23 -12.09 -9.84
N PRO A 79 -24.11 -12.83 -9.15
CA PRO A 79 -25.45 -13.16 -9.67
C PRO A 79 -26.28 -11.88 -9.91
N ASP A 80 -27.09 -11.88 -10.97
CA ASP A 80 -27.95 -10.74 -11.36
C ASP A 80 -29.07 -10.42 -10.34
N ASP A 81 -29.27 -11.26 -9.31
CA ASP A 81 -30.37 -11.17 -8.33
C ASP A 81 -29.97 -10.68 -6.93
N LEU A 82 -28.78 -10.06 -6.79
CA LEU A 82 -28.33 -9.57 -5.49
C LEU A 82 -29.24 -8.45 -4.96
N ALA A 83 -30.03 -8.78 -3.94
CA ALA A 83 -30.59 -7.78 -3.06
C ALA A 83 -29.44 -7.01 -2.40
N ALA A 84 -29.57 -5.67 -2.32
CA ALA A 84 -28.56 -4.82 -1.70
C ALA A 84 -28.37 -5.21 -0.23
N GLU A 85 -27.35 -6.03 0.04
CA GLU A 85 -26.78 -6.13 1.38
C GLU A 85 -26.26 -4.72 1.71
N HIS A 86 -26.73 -4.16 2.83
CA HIS A 86 -26.16 -2.93 3.36
C HIS A 86 -24.66 -3.14 3.46
N GLU A 87 -23.88 -2.24 2.86
CA GLU A 87 -22.44 -2.16 3.09
C GLU A 87 -22.23 -2.04 4.59
N GLU A 88 -21.95 -3.16 5.27
CA GLU A 88 -21.32 -3.13 6.56
C GLU A 88 -19.99 -2.41 6.32
N THR A 89 -19.90 -1.16 6.79
CA THR A 89 -18.64 -0.38 6.81
C THR A 89 -17.49 -1.34 7.09
N PRO A 90 -16.53 -1.51 6.18
CA PRO A 90 -15.53 -2.55 6.31
C PRO A 90 -14.87 -2.38 7.67
N ALA A 91 -14.76 -3.45 8.46
CA ALA A 91 -14.28 -3.42 9.85
C ALA A 91 -12.93 -2.68 10.06
N VAL A 92 -12.20 -2.42 8.97
CA VAL A 92 -10.99 -1.59 8.88
C VAL A 92 -11.26 -0.10 9.16
N GLU A 93 -12.38 0.48 8.70
CA GLU A 93 -12.74 1.88 8.96
C GLU A 93 -13.02 2.13 10.45
N SER A 94 -13.63 1.15 11.11
CA SER A 94 -13.89 1.21 12.55
C SER A 94 -12.59 1.04 13.36
N LEU A 95 -11.60 0.26 12.88
CA LEU A 95 -10.29 0.10 13.53
C LEU A 95 -9.42 1.38 13.48
N ALA A 96 -9.67 2.28 12.53
CA ALA A 96 -8.94 3.53 12.40
C ALA A 96 -9.05 4.41 13.67
N ALA A 97 -10.17 4.33 14.39
CA ALA A 97 -10.36 5.04 15.65
C ALA A 97 -9.38 4.59 16.76
N CYS A 98 -8.91 3.35 16.70
CA CYS A 98 -7.94 2.79 17.65
C CYS A 98 -6.49 3.17 17.36
N LEU A 99 -6.19 3.53 16.10
CA LEU A 99 -4.83 3.73 15.63
C LEU A 99 -4.11 4.90 16.35
N PRO A 100 -4.72 6.10 16.55
CA PRO A 100 -4.07 7.19 17.27
C PRO A 100 -3.64 6.80 18.70
N ARG A 101 -4.50 6.06 19.41
CA ARG A 101 -4.22 5.61 20.78
C ARG A 101 -3.12 4.55 20.79
N ALA A 102 -3.20 3.54 19.92
CA ALA A 102 -2.16 2.50 19.83
C ALA A 102 -0.79 3.07 19.44
N LEU A 103 -0.74 4.07 18.56
CA LEU A 103 0.50 4.78 18.22
C LEU A 103 1.07 5.59 19.40
N SER A 104 0.20 6.17 20.24
CA SER A 104 0.65 6.97 21.40
C SER A 104 1.35 6.13 22.47
N GLU A 105 1.04 4.84 22.56
CA GLU A 105 1.61 3.90 23.53
C GLU A 105 2.94 3.27 23.06
N LEU A 106 3.30 3.44 21.78
CA LEU A 106 4.59 3.01 21.26
C LEU A 106 5.73 3.93 21.74
N SER A 107 6.93 3.36 21.80
CA SER A 107 8.15 4.16 21.96
C SER A 107 8.27 5.18 20.83
N GLU A 108 8.92 6.32 21.10
CA GLU A 108 9.07 7.38 20.10
C GLU A 108 9.74 6.88 18.82
N GLU A 109 10.74 5.99 18.95
CA GLU A 109 11.42 5.38 17.81
C GLU A 109 10.51 4.47 16.99
N ASP A 110 9.67 3.65 17.65
CA ASP A 110 8.75 2.75 16.96
C ASP A 110 7.62 3.54 16.27
N ARG A 111 7.06 4.53 16.97
CA ARG A 111 6.04 5.42 16.41
C ARG A 111 6.55 6.14 15.18
N ASP A 112 7.73 6.76 15.26
CA ASP A 112 8.36 7.46 14.14
C ASP A 112 8.66 6.52 12.96
N ALA A 113 9.10 5.28 13.22
CA ALA A 113 9.31 4.29 12.17
C ALA A 113 8.00 3.93 11.44
N ILE A 114 6.91 3.70 12.18
CA ILE A 114 5.59 3.42 11.59
C ILE A 114 5.05 4.64 10.84
N THR A 115 5.08 5.82 11.45
CA THR A 115 4.54 7.04 10.83
C THR A 115 5.23 7.30 9.50
N ARG A 116 6.56 7.28 9.46
CA ARG A 116 7.29 7.59 8.22
C ARG A 116 7.18 6.49 7.19
N CYS A 117 7.42 5.23 7.57
CA CYS A 117 7.48 4.14 6.59
C CYS A 117 6.11 3.63 6.15
N ASP A 118 5.17 3.49 7.09
CA ASP A 118 3.88 2.83 6.83
C ASP A 118 2.75 3.83 6.55
N LEU A 119 2.76 5.03 7.16
CA LEU A 119 1.71 6.04 6.95
C LEU A 119 2.07 7.08 5.88
N GLU A 120 3.30 7.58 5.90
CA GLU A 120 3.79 8.58 4.94
C GLU A 120 4.42 7.96 3.68
N GLY A 121 4.63 6.63 3.67
CA GLY A 121 5.17 5.90 2.52
C GLY A 121 6.66 6.11 2.25
N MET A 122 7.43 6.60 3.24
CA MET A 122 8.89 6.72 3.15
C MET A 122 9.54 5.34 2.97
N SER A 123 10.51 5.23 2.06
CA SER A 123 11.26 3.97 1.92
C SER A 123 12.09 3.68 3.17
N GLN A 124 12.30 2.40 3.49
CA GLN A 124 13.14 2.02 4.64
C GLN A 124 14.61 2.39 4.44
N GLU A 125 15.03 2.62 3.18
CA GLU A 125 16.35 3.13 2.84
C GLU A 125 16.47 4.63 3.14
N ASP A 126 15.46 5.43 2.77
CA ASP A 126 15.37 6.84 3.15
C ASP A 126 15.30 7.01 4.66
N TYR A 127 14.52 6.16 5.33
CA TYR A 127 14.45 6.15 6.78
C TYR A 127 15.80 5.82 7.42
N ALA A 128 16.55 4.87 6.86
CA ALA A 128 17.89 4.53 7.32
C ALA A 128 18.84 5.73 7.19
N ARG A 129 18.81 6.41 6.05
CA ARG A 129 19.59 7.64 5.81
C ARG A 129 19.22 8.74 6.79
N LEU A 130 17.93 9.00 6.97
CA LEU A 130 17.40 10.03 7.88
C LEU A 130 17.84 9.79 9.33
N LYS A 131 17.86 8.53 9.78
CA LYS A 131 18.20 8.16 11.16
C LYS A 131 19.68 7.86 11.38
N GLY A 132 20.51 7.89 10.34
CA GLY A 132 21.93 7.55 10.43
C GLY A 132 22.17 6.09 10.84
N ILE A 133 21.29 5.17 10.43
CA ILE A 133 21.40 3.74 10.72
C ILE A 133 21.61 2.93 9.44
N THR A 134 21.98 1.66 9.57
CA THR A 134 22.09 0.76 8.43
C THR A 134 20.71 0.33 7.91
N LEU A 135 20.61 0.00 6.61
CA LEU A 135 19.36 -0.51 6.01
C LEU A 135 18.83 -1.78 6.71
N PRO A 136 19.66 -2.78 7.08
CA PRO A 136 19.20 -3.90 7.91
C PRO A 136 18.68 -3.45 9.28
N GLY A 137 19.30 -2.42 9.89
CA GLY A 137 18.83 -1.82 11.14
C GLY A 137 17.45 -1.18 11.00
N ALA A 138 17.22 -0.42 9.93
CA ALA A 138 15.92 0.17 9.61
C ALA A 138 14.85 -0.91 9.36
N LYS A 139 15.14 -1.92 8.54
CA LYS A 139 14.27 -3.08 8.29
C LYS A 139 13.86 -3.77 9.59
N SER A 140 14.83 -4.05 10.46
CA SER A 140 14.60 -4.69 11.76
C SER A 140 13.76 -3.81 12.68
N ARG A 141 14.02 -2.49 12.72
CA ARG A 141 13.26 -1.52 13.52
C ARG A 141 11.80 -1.46 13.07
N VAL A 142 11.54 -1.29 11.77
CA VAL A 142 10.17 -1.26 11.24
C VAL A 142 9.43 -2.56 11.52
N GLN A 143 10.07 -3.72 11.35
CA GLN A 143 9.42 -5.00 11.68
C GLN A 143 9.05 -5.12 13.16
N ARG A 144 9.95 -4.73 14.07
CA ARG A 144 9.66 -4.74 15.51
C ARG A 144 8.55 -3.76 15.87
N ALA A 145 8.58 -2.56 15.32
CA ALA A 145 7.54 -1.55 15.52
C ALA A 145 6.17 -2.07 15.06
N ARG A 146 6.08 -2.74 13.90
CA ARG A 146 4.84 -3.35 13.40
C ARG A 146 4.34 -4.47 14.30
N LYS A 147 5.25 -5.26 14.88
CA LYS A 147 4.88 -6.31 15.85
C LYS A 147 4.28 -5.69 17.12
N ARG A 148 4.93 -4.68 17.69
CA ARG A 148 4.47 -3.97 18.88
C ARG A 148 3.13 -3.27 18.65
N LEU A 149 2.98 -2.57 17.52
CA LEU A 149 1.72 -1.92 17.17
C LEU A 149 0.55 -2.93 17.12
N ARG A 150 0.80 -4.13 16.59
CA ARG A 150 -0.21 -5.19 16.56
C ARG A 150 -0.59 -5.68 17.95
N GLU A 151 0.39 -5.83 18.84
CA GLU A 151 0.16 -6.20 20.25
C GLU A 151 -0.70 -5.13 20.95
N HIS A 152 -0.36 -3.84 20.81
CA HIS A 152 -1.17 -2.74 21.35
C HIS A 152 -2.59 -2.69 20.76
N LEU A 153 -2.75 -2.89 19.45
CA LEU A 153 -4.07 -2.94 18.83
C LEU A 153 -4.92 -4.09 19.40
N ASN A 154 -4.33 -5.26 19.61
CA ASN A 154 -5.02 -6.40 20.22
C ASN A 154 -5.43 -6.11 21.67
N ASP A 155 -4.56 -5.49 22.46
CA ASP A 155 -4.81 -5.24 23.90
C ASP A 155 -5.76 -4.06 24.15
N ALA A 156 -5.61 -2.97 23.40
CA ALA A 156 -6.37 -1.75 23.57
C ALA A 156 -7.77 -1.84 22.94
N CYS A 157 -7.89 -2.57 21.83
CA CYS A 157 -9.14 -2.66 21.08
C CYS A 157 -9.77 -4.04 21.04
N GLN A 158 -9.20 -5.04 21.72
CA GLN A 158 -9.75 -6.40 21.82
C GLN A 158 -10.11 -6.97 20.45
N VAL A 159 -9.21 -6.76 19.49
CA VAL A 159 -9.40 -7.13 18.09
C VAL A 159 -9.48 -8.66 18.00
N LYS A 160 -10.65 -9.19 17.66
CA LYS A 160 -10.81 -10.62 17.36
C LYS A 160 -10.54 -10.86 15.90
N LEU A 161 -9.68 -11.83 15.61
CA LEU A 161 -9.42 -12.30 14.25
C LEU A 161 -10.30 -13.53 13.96
N ASN A 162 -10.80 -13.65 12.74
CA ASN A 162 -11.44 -14.87 12.26
C ASN A 162 -10.41 -15.96 11.92
N ALA A 163 -10.87 -17.15 11.58
CA ALA A 163 -10.02 -18.30 11.22
C ALA A 163 -9.07 -18.03 10.02
N ALA A 164 -9.34 -16.99 9.22
CA ALA A 164 -8.50 -16.56 8.10
C ALA A 164 -7.48 -15.46 8.48
N GLY A 165 -7.39 -15.08 9.77
CA GLY A 165 -6.49 -14.04 10.26
C GLY A 165 -6.94 -12.61 9.94
N LYS A 166 -8.21 -12.41 9.54
CA LYS A 166 -8.80 -11.08 9.30
C LYS A 166 -9.55 -10.60 10.54
N VAL A 167 -9.58 -9.30 10.77
CA VAL A 167 -10.36 -8.68 11.86
C VAL A 167 -11.85 -8.99 11.68
N CYS A 168 -12.45 -9.59 12.70
CA CYS A 168 -13.84 -10.03 12.75
C CYS A 168 -14.70 -9.09 13.61
N CYS A 169 -14.16 -8.55 14.70
CA CYS A 169 -14.77 -7.50 15.52
C CYS A 169 -13.74 -6.89 16.48
N PHE A 170 -14.03 -5.72 17.04
CA PHE A 170 -13.23 -5.12 18.11
C PHE A 170 -14.16 -4.36 19.07
N VAL A 171 -13.77 -4.27 20.33
CA VAL A 171 -14.47 -3.45 21.34
C VAL A 171 -13.43 -2.48 21.88
N PRO A 172 -13.52 -1.18 21.54
CA PRO A 172 -12.60 -0.21 22.11
C PRO A 172 -12.79 -0.21 23.63
N ARG A 173 -11.70 -0.27 24.40
CA ARG A 173 -11.79 0.00 25.84
C ARG A 173 -12.42 1.38 26.02
N GLY A 174 -13.55 1.44 26.73
CA GLY A 174 -14.31 2.66 26.95
C GLY A 174 -13.38 3.80 27.39
N GLY A 175 -13.44 4.91 26.67
CA GLY A 175 -12.63 6.08 26.97
C GLY A 175 -12.91 6.56 28.39
N GLN A 176 -11.89 6.57 29.25
CA GLN A 176 -11.87 7.59 30.29
C GLN A 176 -11.47 8.89 29.60
N SER A 177 -12.29 9.91 29.87
CA SER A 177 -12.25 11.28 29.33
C SER A 177 -10.88 11.93 29.40
#